data_AF-A0A0D6B0D5-F1
#
_entry.id   AF-A0A0D6B0D5-F1
#
_cell.length_a   1.000
_cell.length_b   1.000
_cell.length_c   1.000
_cell.angle_alpha   90.00
_cell.angle_beta   90.00
_cell.angle_gamma   90.00
#
_symmetry.space_group_name_H-M   'P 1'
#
loop_
_entity.id
_entity.type
_entity.pdbx_description
1 polymer ?
#
loop_
_entity_poly.entity_id
_entity_poly.type
_entity_poly.pdbx_seq_one_letter_code
_entity_poly.pdbx_strand_id
1 'polypeptide(L)'
;MTPATGYFGKIPSAGNVVTQGVPGLVRIALERWMTAHLATRAAWPGCWPRTGLRATLDLEKGTLTALILPSRDRSRRPFPLACCRMPGLDWEAADRWCDGALPTAQAATAGALSPASLGAALAALPVLSGDSPEPGLWVANPPAAEDRPVAQILSDLMGPIGAV
;
A
#
# COMPACT_ATOMS: atom_id res chain seq x y z
N MET A 1 -13.36 -15.67 -5.35
CA MET A 1 -11.99 -15.83 -4.80
C MET A 1 -12.07 -15.63 -3.31
N THR A 2 -11.36 -16.42 -2.50
CA THR A 2 -11.33 -16.22 -1.04
C THR A 2 -10.56 -14.93 -0.72
N PRO A 3 -11.10 -14.02 0.11
CA PRO A 3 -10.37 -12.84 0.55
C PRO A 3 -9.04 -13.21 1.19
N ALA A 4 -7.98 -12.51 0.81
CA ALA A 4 -6.63 -12.72 1.31
C ALA A 4 -5.96 -11.38 1.59
N THR A 5 -5.10 -11.36 2.61
CA THR A 5 -4.25 -10.22 2.93
C THR A 5 -2.79 -10.59 2.75
N GLY A 6 -1.98 -9.62 2.35
CA GLY A 6 -0.55 -9.80 2.17
C GLY A 6 0.20 -8.48 2.21
N TYR A 7 1.49 -8.52 1.93
CA TYR A 7 2.29 -7.31 1.75
C TYR A 7 3.40 -7.54 0.73
N PHE A 8 3.91 -6.44 0.19
CA PHE A 8 5.08 -6.37 -0.66
C PHE A 8 5.84 -5.07 -0.41
N GLY A 9 7.17 -5.11 -0.33
CA GLY A 9 8.01 -3.92 -0.25
C GLY A 9 9.16 -4.07 0.72
N LYS A 10 9.63 -2.95 1.28
CA LYS A 10 10.73 -2.97 2.26
C LYS A 10 10.25 -2.78 3.68
N ILE A 11 10.94 -3.43 4.61
CA ILE A 11 10.73 -3.31 6.05
C ILE A 11 12.11 -3.13 6.68
N PRO A 12 12.34 -2.19 7.62
CA PRO A 12 13.66 -1.96 8.22
C PRO A 12 14.25 -3.17 8.94
N SER A 13 13.39 -4.07 9.44
CA SER A 13 13.81 -5.31 10.09
C SER A 13 14.36 -6.35 9.09
N ALA A 14 14.20 -6.16 7.78
CA ALA A 14 14.67 -7.03 6.70
C ALA A 14 15.77 -6.36 5.84
N GLY A 15 16.69 -7.17 5.30
CA GLY A 15 17.80 -6.67 4.46
C GLY A 15 17.43 -6.41 3.00
N ASN A 16 16.34 -7.00 2.51
CA ASN A 16 15.89 -6.95 1.11
C ASN A 16 14.38 -6.72 1.03
N VAL A 17 13.86 -6.60 -0.18
CA VAL A 17 12.42 -6.60 -0.44
C VAL A 17 11.82 -7.91 0.06
N VAL A 18 10.68 -7.82 0.75
CA VAL A 18 9.94 -8.93 1.33
C VAL A 18 8.53 -8.99 0.78
N THR A 19 7.95 -10.18 0.77
CA THR A 19 6.58 -10.43 0.34
C THR A 19 5.97 -11.59 1.12
N GLN A 20 4.67 -11.52 1.39
CA GLN A 20 3.87 -12.62 1.94
C GLN A 20 2.42 -12.45 1.50
N GLY A 21 1.73 -13.53 1.12
CA GLY A 21 0.29 -13.52 0.83
C GLY A 21 -0.14 -12.84 -0.47
N VAL A 22 0.78 -12.22 -1.23
CA VAL A 22 0.50 -11.61 -2.54
C VAL A 22 0.81 -12.61 -3.67
N PRO A 23 -0.16 -13.00 -4.52
CA PRO A 23 0.07 -13.92 -5.63
C PRO A 23 1.16 -13.42 -6.60
N GLY A 24 1.92 -14.35 -7.19
CA GLY A 24 3.11 -14.02 -7.98
C GLY A 24 2.89 -13.03 -9.13
N LEU A 25 1.82 -13.18 -9.92
CA LEU A 25 1.51 -12.28 -11.03
C LEU A 25 1.05 -10.89 -10.54
N VAL A 26 0.21 -10.86 -9.49
CA VAL A 26 -0.25 -9.61 -8.86
C VAL A 26 0.93 -8.87 -8.24
N ARG A 27 1.86 -9.57 -7.59
CA ARG A 27 3.10 -9.02 -7.03
C ARG A 27 3.94 -8.34 -8.11
N ILE A 28 4.15 -8.98 -9.26
CA ILE A 28 4.94 -8.41 -10.36
C ILE A 28 4.29 -7.13 -10.90
N ALA A 29 2.97 -7.13 -11.07
CA ALA A 29 2.25 -5.95 -11.54
C ALA A 29 2.29 -4.81 -10.50
N LEU A 30 2.11 -5.12 -9.22
CA LEU A 30 2.21 -4.17 -8.12
C LEU A 30 3.63 -3.59 -8.01
N GLU A 31 4.67 -4.42 -8.11
CA GLU A 31 6.06 -4.00 -8.09
C GLU A 31 6.38 -3.01 -9.22
N ARG A 32 5.94 -3.31 -10.45
CA ARG A 32 6.08 -2.41 -11.60
C ARG A 32 5.38 -1.08 -11.36
N TRP A 33 4.14 -1.12 -10.87
CA TRP A 33 3.36 0.08 -10.58
C TRP A 33 4.02 0.95 -9.49
N MET A 34 4.41 0.34 -8.36
CA MET A 34 5.09 1.04 -7.26
C MET A 34 6.44 1.62 -7.70
N THR A 35 7.18 0.89 -8.54
CA THR A 35 8.46 1.37 -9.07
C THR A 35 8.26 2.59 -9.97
N ALA A 36 7.26 2.55 -10.85
CA ALA A 36 6.96 3.66 -11.77
C ALA A 36 6.46 4.92 -11.04
N HIS A 37 5.68 4.77 -9.97
CA HIS A 37 4.94 5.89 -9.39
C HIS A 37 5.46 6.37 -8.02
N LEU A 38 6.02 5.46 -7.21
CA LEU A 38 6.26 5.71 -5.79
C LEU A 38 7.73 5.55 -5.34
N ALA A 39 8.56 4.80 -6.07
CA ALA A 39 9.93 4.53 -5.65
C ALA A 39 10.76 5.81 -5.40
N THR A 40 10.66 6.80 -6.31
CA THR A 40 11.35 8.10 -6.13
C THR A 40 10.83 8.86 -4.92
N ARG A 41 9.52 8.80 -4.64
CA ARG A 41 8.88 9.47 -3.49
C ARG A 41 9.26 8.82 -2.17
N ALA A 42 9.57 7.52 -2.13
CA ALA A 42 9.97 6.83 -0.91
C ALA A 42 11.27 7.40 -0.29
N ALA A 43 12.11 8.08 -1.08
CA ALA A 43 13.28 8.77 -0.58
C ALA A 43 12.96 10.07 0.19
N TRP A 44 11.72 10.58 0.07
CA TRP A 44 11.27 11.84 0.65
C TRP A 44 10.07 11.61 1.58
N PRO A 45 10.24 10.96 2.74
CA PRO A 45 9.12 10.56 3.61
C PRO A 45 8.28 11.76 4.11
N GLY A 46 8.82 12.98 4.13
CA GLY A 46 8.09 14.19 4.51
C GLY A 46 6.95 14.58 3.56
N CYS A 47 6.98 14.11 2.31
CA CYS A 47 5.93 14.36 1.32
C CYS A 47 4.77 13.33 1.41
N TRP A 48 4.89 12.32 2.27
CA TRP A 48 3.87 11.28 2.38
C TRP A 48 2.75 11.67 3.36
N PRO A 49 1.48 11.34 3.03
CA PRO A 49 0.37 11.49 3.95
C PRO A 49 0.61 10.71 5.24
N ARG A 50 0.29 11.31 6.40
CA ARG A 50 0.47 10.68 7.72
C ARG A 50 -0.34 9.39 7.88
N THR A 51 -1.50 9.32 7.22
CA THR A 51 -2.41 8.16 7.20
C THR A 51 -2.04 7.12 6.14
N GLY A 52 -0.93 7.34 5.43
CA GLY A 52 -0.53 6.57 4.25
C GLY A 52 -1.32 6.92 2.99
N LEU A 53 -0.74 6.54 1.86
CA LEU A 53 -1.41 6.54 0.57
C LEU A 53 -2.28 5.29 0.48
N ARG A 54 -3.54 5.44 0.09
CA ARG A 54 -4.50 4.35 -0.09
C ARG A 54 -4.76 4.20 -1.59
N ALA A 55 -4.97 2.97 -2.03
CA ALA A 55 -5.32 2.70 -3.40
C ALA A 55 -6.20 1.47 -3.52
N THR A 56 -7.11 1.47 -4.48
CA THR A 56 -7.65 0.26 -5.08
C THR A 56 -7.14 0.23 -6.51
N LEU A 57 -6.44 -0.82 -6.88
CA LEU A 57 -5.78 -0.96 -8.17
C LEU A 57 -6.39 -2.13 -8.94
N ASP A 58 -6.65 -1.91 -10.21
CA ASP A 58 -6.84 -2.97 -11.20
C ASP A 58 -5.52 -3.17 -11.95
N LEU A 59 -4.89 -4.33 -11.76
CA LEU A 59 -3.55 -4.61 -12.25
C LEU A 59 -3.53 -5.58 -13.44
N GLU A 60 -4.62 -5.71 -14.20
CA GLU A 60 -4.87 -6.69 -15.29
C GLU A 60 -4.82 -8.17 -14.84
N LYS A 61 -4.07 -8.49 -13.79
CA LYS A 61 -3.87 -9.82 -13.19
C LYS A 61 -4.71 -10.03 -11.95
N GLY A 62 -5.49 -9.03 -11.57
CA GLY A 62 -6.35 -9.02 -10.40
C GLY A 62 -6.48 -7.61 -9.82
N THR A 63 -7.49 -7.44 -8.98
CA THR A 63 -7.71 -6.21 -8.22
C THR A 63 -7.16 -6.35 -6.80
N LEU A 64 -6.69 -5.26 -6.23
CA LEU A 64 -6.26 -5.20 -4.84
C LEU A 64 -6.59 -3.84 -4.22
N THR A 65 -6.77 -3.81 -2.92
CA THR A 65 -6.72 -2.59 -2.11
C THR A 65 -5.38 -2.57 -1.38
N ALA A 66 -4.71 -1.42 -1.35
CA ALA A 66 -3.42 -1.23 -0.72
C ALA A 66 -3.40 -0.04 0.22
N LEU A 67 -2.80 -0.24 1.39
CA LEU A 67 -2.25 0.83 2.21
C LEU A 67 -0.74 0.88 1.96
N ILE A 68 -0.24 2.04 1.54
CA ILE A 68 1.15 2.23 1.12
C ILE A 68 1.82 3.30 1.97
N LEU A 69 2.95 2.93 2.58
CA LEU A 69 3.75 3.80 3.45
C LEU A 69 5.18 3.97 2.88
N PRO A 70 5.82 5.13 3.12
CA PRO A 70 7.24 5.27 2.84
C PRO A 70 8.02 4.30 3.74
N SER A 71 8.96 3.57 3.17
CA SER A 71 9.76 2.61 3.90
C SER A 71 11.17 2.47 3.32
N ARG A 72 11.99 1.68 4.01
CA ARG A 72 13.38 1.38 3.68
C ARG A 72 13.77 0.03 4.27
N ASP A 73 14.79 -0.60 3.68
CA ASP A 73 15.37 -1.82 4.26
C ASP A 73 16.35 -1.49 5.38
N ARG A 74 16.93 -2.53 5.99
CA ARG A 74 17.97 -2.42 7.03
C ARG A 74 19.15 -1.55 6.60
N SER A 75 19.51 -1.58 5.32
CA SER A 75 20.60 -0.75 4.75
C SER A 75 20.14 0.67 4.39
N ARG A 76 18.93 1.06 4.80
CA ARG A 76 18.30 2.37 4.55
C ARG A 76 18.05 2.69 3.07
N ARG A 77 18.06 1.69 2.17
CA ARG A 77 17.72 1.91 0.76
C ARG A 77 16.20 2.09 0.65
N PRO A 78 15.68 3.22 0.16
CA PRO A 78 14.25 3.50 0.15
C PRO A 78 13.51 2.60 -0.84
N PHE A 79 12.31 2.17 -0.45
CA PHE A 79 11.27 1.61 -1.31
C PHE A 79 10.00 1.47 -0.46
N PRO A 80 8.81 1.80 -0.97
CA PRO A 80 7.60 1.78 -0.14
C PRO A 80 7.25 0.38 0.36
N LEU A 81 6.45 0.31 1.41
CA LEU A 81 5.77 -0.89 1.86
C LEU A 81 4.30 -0.80 1.46
N ALA A 82 3.79 -1.78 0.72
CA ALA A 82 2.37 -1.93 0.43
C ALA A 82 1.81 -3.10 1.24
N CYS A 83 0.83 -2.84 2.10
CA CYS A 83 -0.04 -3.85 2.69
C CYS A 83 -1.26 -3.99 1.80
N CYS A 84 -1.62 -5.21 1.42
CA CYS A 84 -2.63 -5.49 0.40
C CYS A 84 -3.78 -6.35 0.92
N ARG A 85 -5.00 -6.06 0.47
CA ARG A 85 -6.18 -6.92 0.51
C ARG A 85 -6.56 -7.28 -0.92
N MET A 86 -6.77 -8.57 -1.17
CA MET A 86 -7.19 -9.10 -2.47
C MET A 86 -8.46 -9.94 -2.30
N PRO A 87 -9.45 -9.86 -3.20
CA PRO A 87 -9.53 -8.92 -4.33
C PRO A 87 -9.61 -7.44 -3.88
N GLY A 88 -9.74 -6.48 -4.78
CA GLY A 88 -9.98 -5.08 -4.42
C GLY A 88 -11.32 -4.88 -3.71
N LEU A 89 -11.44 -3.80 -2.93
CA LEU A 89 -12.65 -3.37 -2.23
C LEU A 89 -13.24 -2.13 -2.92
N ASP A 90 -14.54 -1.91 -2.71
CA ASP A 90 -15.15 -0.58 -2.85
C ASP A 90 -14.49 0.42 -1.89
N TRP A 91 -14.68 1.71 -2.12
CA TRP A 91 -13.97 2.74 -1.35
C TRP A 91 -14.27 2.73 0.14
N GLU A 92 -15.51 2.49 0.55
CA GLU A 92 -15.88 2.52 1.98
C GLU A 92 -15.21 1.36 2.73
N ALA A 93 -15.30 0.14 2.19
CA ALA A 93 -14.65 -1.02 2.77
C ALA A 93 -13.13 -0.92 2.64
N ALA A 94 -12.60 -0.34 1.56
CA ALA A 94 -11.17 -0.10 1.38
C ALA A 94 -10.63 0.86 2.43
N ASP A 95 -11.35 1.94 2.73
CA ASP A 95 -10.95 2.94 3.73
C ASP A 95 -10.92 2.32 5.13
N ARG A 96 -11.99 1.59 5.49
CA ARG A 96 -12.08 0.85 6.76
C ARG A 96 -10.96 -0.20 6.91
N TRP A 97 -10.65 -0.93 5.84
CA TRP A 97 -9.55 -1.89 5.86
C TRP A 97 -8.19 -1.19 6.02
N CYS A 98 -7.97 -0.08 5.31
CA CYS A 98 -6.75 0.71 5.42
C CYS A 98 -6.56 1.27 6.83
N ASP A 99 -7.63 1.75 7.48
CA ASP A 99 -7.59 2.19 8.88
C ASP A 99 -7.18 1.06 9.82
N GLY A 100 -7.74 -0.14 9.64
CA GLY A 100 -7.36 -1.31 10.42
C GLY A 100 -5.91 -1.74 10.21
N ALA A 101 -5.40 -1.66 8.98
CA ALA A 101 -4.02 -2.05 8.65
C ALA A 101 -2.97 -1.02 9.08
N LEU A 102 -3.35 0.25 9.24
CA LEU A 102 -2.43 1.37 9.45
C LEU A 102 -1.50 1.21 10.68
N PRO A 103 -1.99 0.88 11.89
CA PRO A 103 -1.12 0.76 13.06
C PRO A 103 -0.02 -0.31 12.87
N THR A 104 -0.39 -1.46 12.29
CA THR A 104 0.54 -2.56 12.02
C THR A 104 1.54 -2.19 10.93
N ALA A 105 1.09 -1.54 9.85
CA ALA A 105 1.97 -1.08 8.79
C ALA A 105 2.98 -0.04 9.32
N GLN A 106 2.53 0.91 10.15
CA GLN A 106 3.40 1.88 10.81
C GLN A 106 4.44 1.20 11.70
N ALA A 107 4.03 0.25 12.54
CA ALA A 107 4.95 -0.53 13.38
C ALA A 107 5.99 -1.29 12.54
N ALA A 108 5.59 -1.87 11.41
CA ALA A 108 6.54 -2.49 10.47
C ALA A 108 7.52 -1.48 9.88
N THR A 109 7.05 -0.32 9.38
CA THR A 109 7.94 0.73 8.82
C THR A 109 8.83 1.42 9.86
N ALA A 110 8.48 1.35 11.14
CA ALA A 110 9.34 1.78 12.26
C ALA A 110 10.38 0.72 12.66
N GLY A 111 10.31 -0.49 12.09
CA GLY A 111 11.19 -1.61 12.42
C GLY A 111 10.77 -2.39 13.67
N ALA A 112 9.59 -2.11 14.23
CA ALA A 112 9.06 -2.77 15.43
C ALA A 112 8.44 -4.15 15.14
N LEU A 113 8.15 -4.47 13.88
CA LEU A 113 7.64 -5.78 13.46
C LEU A 113 8.60 -6.49 12.49
N SER A 114 8.70 -7.81 12.66
CA SER A 114 9.31 -8.69 11.65
C SER A 114 8.35 -8.89 10.46
N PRO A 115 8.84 -9.29 9.28
CA PRO A 115 7.97 -9.55 8.13
C PRO A 115 6.87 -10.59 8.44
N ALA A 116 7.23 -11.68 9.12
CA ALA A 116 6.26 -12.69 9.53
C ALA A 116 5.18 -12.14 10.49
N SER A 117 5.57 -11.28 11.44
CA SER A 117 4.63 -10.67 12.40
C SER A 117 3.67 -9.71 11.71
N LEU A 118 4.15 -8.92 10.72
CA LEU A 118 3.29 -8.08 9.88
C LEU A 118 2.28 -8.95 9.13
N GLY A 119 2.72 -10.04 8.52
CA GLY A 119 1.85 -10.94 7.78
C GLY A 119 0.76 -11.59 8.64
N ALA A 120 1.12 -12.02 9.86
CA ALA A 120 0.15 -12.57 10.82
C ALA A 120 -0.87 -11.52 11.30
N ALA A 121 -0.42 -10.29 11.58
CA ALA A 121 -1.29 -9.21 12.01
C ALA A 121 -2.26 -8.76 10.90
N LEU A 122 -1.81 -8.69 9.64
CA LEU A 122 -2.70 -8.42 8.51
C LEU A 122 -3.76 -9.52 8.32
N ALA A 123 -3.37 -10.78 8.49
CA ALA A 123 -4.29 -11.91 8.39
C ALA A 123 -5.32 -11.97 9.53
N ALA A 124 -5.05 -11.29 10.65
CA ALA A 124 -5.97 -11.18 11.79
C ALA A 124 -6.99 -10.04 11.63
N LEU A 125 -6.86 -9.19 10.59
CA LEU A 125 -7.84 -8.14 10.34
C LEU A 125 -9.22 -8.72 9.97
N PRO A 126 -10.32 -8.01 10.31
CA PRO A 126 -11.65 -8.44 9.91
C PRO A 126 -11.74 -8.66 8.39
N VAL A 127 -12.35 -9.77 7.99
CA VAL A 127 -12.63 -10.05 6.58
C VAL A 127 -13.78 -9.16 6.15
N LEU A 128 -13.46 -8.07 5.44
CA LEU A 128 -14.46 -7.25 4.77
C LEU A 128 -14.77 -7.87 3.41
N SER A 129 -16.05 -7.94 3.06
CA SER A 129 -16.52 -8.24 1.72
C SER A 129 -16.72 -6.93 0.97
N GLY A 130 -16.40 -6.93 -0.32
CA GLY A 130 -16.69 -5.83 -1.23
C GLY A 130 -17.01 -6.47 -2.56
N ASP A 131 -18.20 -6.18 -3.07
CA ASP A 131 -18.76 -6.87 -4.25
C ASP A 131 -18.39 -6.15 -5.56
N SER A 132 -17.82 -4.95 -5.47
CA SER A 132 -17.41 -4.14 -6.63
C SER A 132 -16.17 -3.32 -6.29
N PRO A 133 -14.96 -3.74 -6.71
CA PRO A 133 -13.76 -2.95 -6.50
C PRO A 133 -13.88 -1.62 -7.25
N GLU A 134 -13.58 -0.52 -6.56
CA GLU A 134 -13.60 0.83 -7.13
C GLU A 134 -12.17 1.36 -7.24
N PRO A 135 -11.54 1.34 -8.43
CA PRO A 135 -10.16 1.81 -8.58
C PRO A 135 -9.99 3.29 -8.24
N GLY A 136 -8.86 3.65 -7.64
CA GLY A 136 -8.57 5.03 -7.26
C GLY A 136 -7.36 5.14 -6.34
N LEU A 137 -6.90 6.36 -6.10
CA LEU A 137 -5.87 6.68 -5.12
C LEU A 137 -6.39 7.79 -4.19
N TRP A 138 -6.20 7.64 -2.89
CA TRP A 138 -6.68 8.63 -1.93
C TRP A 138 -5.83 8.66 -0.66
N VAL A 139 -6.13 9.61 0.20
CA VAL A 139 -5.76 9.64 1.63
C VAL A 139 -7.04 9.48 2.44
N ALA A 140 -6.94 9.20 3.74
CA ALA A 140 -8.11 8.93 4.58
C ALA A 140 -9.35 9.79 4.23
N ASN A 141 -10.52 9.15 4.13
CA ASN A 141 -11.74 9.67 3.52
C ASN A 141 -11.63 9.79 1.98
N PRO A 142 -12.06 8.78 1.21
CA PRO A 142 -11.97 8.78 -0.24
C PRO A 142 -12.78 9.93 -0.87
N PRO A 143 -12.32 10.51 -2.00
CA PRO A 143 -13.10 11.49 -2.76
C PRO A 143 -14.32 10.84 -3.41
N ALA A 144 -15.27 11.63 -3.94
CA ALA A 144 -16.38 11.12 -4.74
C ALA A 144 -15.99 11.10 -6.24
N ALA A 145 -15.78 9.91 -6.81
CA ALA A 145 -15.32 9.59 -8.18
C ALA A 145 -14.03 10.31 -8.63
N GLU A 146 -13.05 9.57 -9.17
CA GLU A 146 -11.81 10.17 -9.66
C GLU A 146 -11.35 9.58 -11.00
N ASP A 147 -11.61 10.31 -12.08
CA ASP A 147 -11.07 10.02 -13.41
C ASP A 147 -9.93 10.99 -13.72
N ARG A 148 -8.79 10.79 -13.06
CA ARG A 148 -7.58 11.62 -13.21
C ARG A 148 -6.34 10.75 -13.41
N PRO A 149 -5.32 11.22 -14.15
CA PRO A 149 -4.07 10.49 -14.28
C PRO A 149 -3.38 10.30 -12.91
N VAL A 150 -2.87 9.09 -12.64
CA VAL A 150 -2.18 8.74 -11.39
C VAL A 150 -1.11 9.76 -11.01
N ALA A 151 -0.35 10.27 -11.99
CA ALA A 151 0.69 11.26 -11.75
C ALA A 151 0.15 12.58 -11.17
N GLN A 152 -1.03 13.02 -11.63
CA GLN A 152 -1.69 14.21 -11.13
C GLN A 152 -2.22 13.99 -9.71
N ILE A 153 -2.90 12.86 -9.47
CA ILE A 153 -3.42 12.51 -8.13
C ILE A 153 -2.27 12.48 -7.12
N LEU A 154 -1.14 11.83 -7.45
CA LEU A 154 0.02 11.78 -6.58
C LEU A 154 0.67 13.14 -6.35
N SER A 155 0.64 14.04 -7.33
CA SER A 155 1.13 15.40 -7.17
C SER A 155 0.25 16.19 -6.20
N ASP A 156 -1.07 16.03 -6.27
CA ASP A 156 -2.01 16.71 -5.38
C ASP A 156 -1.93 16.16 -3.95
N LEU A 157 -1.83 14.84 -3.80
CA LEU A 157 -1.81 14.17 -2.50
C LEU A 157 -0.47 14.30 -1.76
N MET A 158 0.64 14.42 -2.49
CA MET A 158 1.98 14.31 -1.91
C MET A 158 2.87 15.52 -2.21
N GLY A 159 2.40 16.48 -3.02
CA GLY A 159 3.20 17.61 -3.46
C GLY A 159 4.35 17.22 -4.41
N PRO A 160 5.21 18.19 -4.75
CA PRO A 160 6.35 17.96 -5.63
C PRO A 160 7.44 17.13 -4.95
N ILE A 161 8.14 16.33 -5.75
CA ILE A 161 9.32 15.58 -5.29
C ILE A 161 10.43 16.60 -4.99
N GLY A 162 10.99 16.56 -3.78
CA GLY A 162 12.13 17.40 -3.40
C GLY A 162 11.79 18.71 -2.69
N ALA A 163 10.51 18.99 -2.41
CA ALA A 163 10.16 20.04 -1.46
C ALA A 163 10.47 19.55 -0.04
N VAL A 164 11.49 20.14 0.59
CA VAL A 164 11.84 20.03 2.00
C VAL A 164 11.84 21.44 2.59
#